data_AF-A0A7Y5UUE9-F1
#
_entry.id   AF-A0A7Y5UUE9-F1
#
_cell.length_a   1.000
_cell.length_b   1.000
_cell.length_c   1.000
_cell.angle_alpha   90.00
_cell.angle_beta   90.00
_cell.angle_gamma   90.00
#
_symmetry.space_group_name_H-M   'P 1'
#
loop_
_entity.id
_entity.type
_entity.pdbx_description
1 polymer ?
#
loop_
_entity_poly.entity_id
_entity_poly.type
_entity_poly.pdbx_seq_one_letter_code
_entity_poly.pdbx_strand_id
1 'polypeptide(L)'
;MPPGEIVGRVFDAKGAPLRAVQVRASLDPDDPHAVVGAGVSDRDGWYRISKIAPGVYELSLRAAFESAGWTKLAKVEVRSGETATVDLAYRGERTLRAAFEFAAAWDEMDQSMQTVLLRRAAERDDVVARNFAYTRHEEPWCSGDVTFTGLEPGLYILEVWPFVEAHQVWTREVDLTLADVELEPQALHSDRVWRARARVAPPEKRGRR
;
A
#
# COMPACT_ATOMS: atom_id res chain seq x y z
N MET A 1 19.58 -25.67 -6.47
CA MET A 1 19.10 -25.08 -7.74
C MET A 1 19.69 -23.68 -7.86
N PRO A 2 20.32 -23.31 -9.00
CA PRO A 2 20.83 -21.94 -9.18
C PRO A 2 19.71 -20.90 -9.02
N PRO A 3 20.00 -19.74 -8.39
CA PRO A 3 19.03 -18.67 -8.27
C PRO A 3 18.75 -18.03 -9.62
N GLY A 4 17.54 -17.50 -9.79
CA GLY A 4 17.15 -16.66 -10.91
C GLY A 4 17.17 -15.18 -10.58
N GLU A 5 16.60 -14.39 -11.48
CA GLU A 5 16.38 -12.95 -11.30
C GLU A 5 15.05 -12.50 -11.89
N ILE A 6 14.55 -11.36 -11.41
CA ILE A 6 13.38 -10.67 -11.93
C ILE A 6 13.84 -9.31 -12.45
N VAL A 7 13.49 -8.99 -13.69
CA VAL A 7 13.77 -7.70 -14.32
C VAL A 7 12.50 -7.14 -14.94
N GLY A 8 12.46 -5.84 -15.15
CA GLY A 8 11.39 -5.22 -15.90
C GLY A 8 11.40 -3.72 -15.74
N ARG A 9 10.33 -3.08 -16.22
CA ARG A 9 10.14 -1.63 -16.12
C ARG A 9 8.91 -1.29 -15.29
N VAL A 10 8.98 -0.15 -14.62
CA VAL A 10 7.86 0.43 -13.88
C VAL A 10 7.30 1.62 -14.64
N PHE A 11 5.99 1.67 -14.80
CA PHE A 11 5.26 2.74 -15.46
C PHE A 11 4.17 3.35 -14.58
N ASP A 12 3.81 4.59 -14.86
CA ASP A 12 2.56 5.17 -14.38
C ASP A 12 1.37 4.70 -15.22
N ALA A 13 0.16 5.09 -14.83
CA ALA A 13 -1.06 4.72 -15.54
C ALA A 13 -1.18 5.31 -16.95
N LYS A 14 -0.29 6.25 -17.34
CA LYS A 14 -0.21 6.82 -18.70
C LYS A 14 0.89 6.16 -19.54
N GLY A 15 1.61 5.19 -18.98
CA GLY A 15 2.72 4.51 -19.65
C GLY A 15 4.05 5.27 -19.59
N ALA A 16 4.18 6.33 -18.79
CA ALA A 16 5.46 7.00 -18.59
C ALA A 16 6.32 6.20 -17.59
N PRO A 17 7.64 6.04 -17.84
CA PRO A 17 8.50 5.29 -16.94
C PRO A 17 8.64 6.02 -15.59
N LEU A 18 8.61 5.24 -14.51
CA LEU A 18 8.73 5.75 -13.14
C LEU A 18 10.08 5.40 -12.54
N ARG A 19 10.80 6.44 -12.10
CA ARG A 19 12.06 6.32 -11.37
C ARG A 19 11.87 6.23 -9.87
N ALA A 20 12.84 5.64 -9.19
CA ALA A 20 12.89 5.54 -7.74
C ALA A 20 11.63 4.87 -7.15
N VAL A 21 11.02 3.92 -7.87
CA VAL A 21 9.96 3.08 -7.33
C VAL A 21 10.60 1.83 -6.76
N GLN A 22 10.28 1.53 -5.50
CA GLN A 22 10.72 0.30 -4.88
C GLN A 22 9.81 -0.85 -5.34
N VAL A 23 10.42 -1.94 -5.82
CA VAL A 23 9.75 -3.18 -6.20
C VAL A 23 10.12 -4.23 -5.17
N ARG A 24 9.15 -4.97 -4.66
CA ARG A 24 9.37 -6.12 -3.76
C ARG A 24 8.79 -7.39 -4.36
N ALA A 25 9.50 -8.49 -4.15
CA ALA A 25 9.00 -9.83 -4.36
C ALA A 25 8.76 -10.50 -2.99
N SER A 26 7.55 -11.00 -2.77
CA SER A 26 7.19 -11.74 -1.54
C SER A 26 6.59 -13.11 -1.86
N LEU A 27 6.80 -14.06 -0.95
CA LEU A 27 6.14 -15.37 -0.98
C LEU A 27 4.70 -15.29 -0.48
N ASP A 28 4.46 -14.36 0.44
CA ASP A 28 3.16 -14.00 0.95
C ASP A 28 3.05 -12.46 0.91
N PRO A 29 2.16 -11.85 0.10
CA PRO A 29 1.96 -10.40 0.11
C PRO A 29 1.44 -9.91 1.46
N ASP A 30 0.78 -10.80 2.20
CA ASP A 30 0.08 -10.49 3.40
C ASP A 30 0.98 -10.53 4.64
N ASP A 31 2.19 -11.07 4.51
CA ASP A 31 3.23 -11.04 5.53
C ASP A 31 4.40 -10.12 5.12
N PRO A 32 4.64 -8.99 5.82
CA PRO A 32 5.79 -8.13 5.55
C PRO A 32 7.14 -8.83 5.76
N HIS A 33 7.20 -9.94 6.50
CA HIS A 33 8.40 -10.75 6.71
C HIS A 33 8.65 -11.76 5.58
N ALA A 34 7.67 -12.00 4.70
CA ALA A 34 7.80 -12.90 3.56
C ALA A 34 8.46 -12.26 2.33
N VAL A 35 9.00 -11.04 2.45
CA VAL A 35 9.76 -10.36 1.39
C VAL A 35 11.10 -11.05 1.20
N VAL A 36 11.33 -11.57 0.00
CA VAL A 36 12.56 -12.32 -0.34
C VAL A 36 13.54 -11.54 -1.20
N GLY A 37 13.11 -10.41 -1.76
CA GLY A 37 13.96 -9.57 -2.60
C GLY A 37 13.32 -8.22 -2.89
N ALA A 38 14.17 -7.24 -3.19
CA ALA A 38 13.74 -5.91 -3.58
C ALA A 38 14.68 -5.29 -4.61
N GLY A 39 14.13 -4.39 -5.42
CA GLY A 39 14.85 -3.56 -6.38
C GLY A 39 14.30 -2.14 -6.36
N VAL A 40 15.03 -1.20 -6.95
CA VAL A 40 14.58 0.18 -7.14
C VAL A 40 14.71 0.52 -8.61
N SER A 41 13.66 1.13 -9.18
CA SER A 41 13.68 1.51 -10.59
C SER A 41 14.61 2.69 -10.86
N ASP A 42 15.34 2.64 -11.97
CA ASP A 42 16.20 3.72 -12.43
C ASP A 42 15.43 4.82 -13.17
N ARG A 43 16.16 5.79 -13.77
CA ARG A 43 15.55 6.93 -14.49
C ARG A 43 14.66 6.51 -15.68
N ASP A 44 14.92 5.36 -16.25
CA ASP A 44 14.21 4.81 -17.42
C ASP A 44 13.13 3.79 -16.99
N GLY A 45 12.93 3.65 -15.69
CA GLY A 45 11.96 2.76 -15.06
C GLY A 45 12.46 1.34 -14.83
N TRP A 46 13.70 1.00 -15.21
CA TRP A 46 14.21 -0.36 -15.08
C TRP A 46 14.50 -0.73 -13.64
N TYR A 47 14.02 -1.90 -13.22
CA TYR A 47 14.35 -2.50 -11.93
C TYR A 47 14.96 -3.89 -12.12
N ARG A 48 15.70 -4.35 -11.11
CA ARG A 48 16.25 -5.70 -11.04
C ARG A 48 16.18 -6.22 -9.61
N ILE A 49 15.73 -7.46 -9.45
CA ILE A 49 15.79 -8.24 -8.22
C ILE A 49 16.57 -9.51 -8.51
N SER A 50 17.80 -9.60 -8.02
CA SER A 50 18.70 -10.72 -8.29
C SER A 50 18.76 -11.70 -7.13
N LYS A 51 19.30 -12.90 -7.40
CA LYS A 51 19.57 -13.95 -6.39
C LYS A 51 18.30 -14.49 -5.72
N ILE A 52 17.20 -14.57 -6.47
CA ILE A 52 15.94 -15.15 -5.99
C ILE A 52 15.93 -16.66 -6.24
N ALA A 53 15.44 -17.42 -5.26
CA ALA A 53 15.24 -18.85 -5.43
C ALA A 53 14.15 -19.13 -6.49
N PRO A 54 14.12 -20.32 -7.12
CA PRO A 54 12.99 -20.68 -7.97
C PRO A 54 11.69 -20.73 -7.17
N GLY A 55 10.60 -20.20 -7.72
CA GLY A 55 9.31 -20.13 -7.04
C GLY A 55 8.33 -19.16 -7.69
N VAL A 56 7.13 -19.08 -7.14
CA VAL A 56 6.12 -18.09 -7.53
C VAL A 56 6.11 -16.98 -6.49
N TYR A 57 6.18 -15.74 -6.95
CA TYR A 57 6.26 -14.55 -6.11
C TYR A 57 5.17 -13.56 -6.48
N GLU A 58 4.72 -12.79 -5.49
CA GLU A 58 3.91 -11.62 -5.72
C GLU A 58 4.79 -10.37 -5.76
N LEU A 59 4.52 -9.51 -6.75
CA LEU A 59 5.23 -8.25 -6.95
C LEU A 59 4.38 -7.08 -6.47
N SER A 60 4.97 -6.26 -5.61
CA SER A 60 4.37 -5.03 -5.11
C SER A 60 5.27 -3.82 -5.32
N LEU A 61 4.66 -2.65 -5.51
CA LEU A 61 5.33 -1.38 -5.72
C LEU A 61 5.09 -0.40 -4.59
N ARG A 62 6.09 0.40 -4.29
CA ARG A 62 5.97 1.58 -3.43
C ARG A 62 6.72 2.76 -4.03
N ALA A 63 6.06 3.91 -4.16
CA ALA A 63 6.71 5.15 -4.55
C ALA A 63 7.67 5.65 -3.45
N ALA A 64 8.76 6.34 -3.83
CA ALA A 64 9.83 6.74 -2.90
C ALA A 64 9.49 7.82 -1.84
N PHE A 65 8.24 8.28 -1.71
CA PHE A 65 7.89 9.24 -0.66
C PHE A 65 7.44 8.53 0.63
N GLU A 66 7.73 9.16 1.77
CA GLU A 66 7.78 8.53 3.11
C GLU A 66 6.46 7.95 3.65
N SER A 67 5.33 8.15 2.97
CA SER A 67 4.02 7.62 3.39
C SER A 67 3.31 6.77 2.33
N ALA A 68 3.97 6.39 1.24
CA ALA A 68 3.37 5.54 0.21
C ALA A 68 3.21 4.08 0.70
N GLY A 69 2.04 3.51 0.45
CA GLY A 69 1.77 2.09 0.65
C GLY A 69 2.35 1.22 -0.46
N TRP A 70 2.44 -0.08 -0.17
CA TRP A 70 2.71 -1.14 -1.13
C TRP A 70 1.45 -1.47 -1.91
N THR A 71 1.51 -1.38 -3.24
CA THR A 71 0.43 -1.78 -4.14
C THR A 71 0.78 -3.09 -4.81
N LYS A 72 -0.06 -4.12 -4.65
CA LYS A 72 0.10 -5.43 -5.29
C LYS A 72 -0.29 -5.33 -6.77
N LEU A 73 0.56 -5.82 -7.67
CA LEU A 73 0.34 -5.65 -9.10
C LEU A 73 0.38 -6.93 -9.93
N ALA A 74 1.27 -7.86 -9.62
CA ALA A 74 1.50 -9.04 -10.47
C ALA A 74 1.98 -10.28 -9.68
N LYS A 75 1.79 -11.44 -10.28
CA LYS A 75 2.44 -12.70 -9.89
C LYS A 75 3.49 -13.06 -10.93
N VAL A 76 4.61 -13.63 -10.50
CA VAL A 76 5.70 -14.06 -11.38
C VAL A 76 6.26 -15.40 -10.94
N GLU A 77 6.49 -16.29 -11.90
CA GLU A 77 7.24 -17.54 -11.70
C GLU A 77 8.70 -17.29 -12.07
N VAL A 78 9.61 -17.58 -11.14
CA VAL A 78 11.06 -17.59 -11.39
C VAL A 78 11.51 -19.04 -11.46
N ARG A 79 12.14 -19.40 -12.57
CA ARG A 79 12.74 -20.71 -12.77
C ARG A 79 14.23 -20.69 -12.48
N SER A 80 14.80 -21.87 -12.26
CA SER A 80 16.19 -22.01 -11.83
C SER A 80 17.18 -21.50 -12.88
N GLY A 81 17.97 -20.49 -12.49
CA GLY A 81 18.96 -19.86 -13.36
C GLY A 81 18.38 -18.96 -14.45
N GLU A 82 17.08 -18.69 -14.45
CA GLU A 82 16.40 -17.89 -15.48
C GLU A 82 16.15 -16.45 -15.02
N THR A 83 16.05 -15.56 -16.02
CA THR A 83 15.59 -14.18 -15.87
C THR A 83 14.11 -14.10 -16.20
N ALA A 84 13.27 -13.88 -15.20
CA ALA A 84 11.86 -13.54 -15.39
C ALA A 84 11.73 -12.05 -15.74
N THR A 85 11.04 -11.73 -16.84
CA THR A 85 10.78 -10.34 -17.25
C THR A 85 9.33 -9.97 -16.99
N VAL A 86 9.09 -8.96 -16.14
CA VAL A 86 7.75 -8.49 -15.79
C VAL A 86 7.72 -6.98 -15.71
N ASP A 87 7.01 -6.35 -16.64
CA ASP A 87 6.71 -4.93 -16.55
C ASP A 87 5.55 -4.68 -15.58
N LEU A 88 5.65 -3.61 -14.81
CA LEU A 88 4.69 -3.22 -13.78
C LEU A 88 4.17 -1.83 -14.08
N ALA A 89 2.86 -1.64 -14.01
CA ALA A 89 2.26 -0.33 -14.17
C ALA A 89 1.27 -0.09 -13.03
N TYR A 90 1.28 1.12 -12.47
CA TYR A 90 0.15 1.55 -11.67
C TYR A 90 -1.11 1.52 -12.55
N ARG A 91 -2.18 0.91 -12.05
CA ARG A 91 -3.37 0.68 -12.86
C ARG A 91 -4.24 1.93 -12.99
N GLY A 92 -4.09 2.88 -12.08
CA GLY A 92 -4.77 4.17 -12.18
C GLY A 92 -3.97 5.34 -11.60
N GLU A 93 -4.62 6.49 -11.56
CA GLU A 93 -3.99 7.75 -11.15
C GLU A 93 -4.50 8.26 -9.79
N ARG A 94 -5.39 7.52 -9.14
CA ARG A 94 -5.98 7.96 -7.88
C ARG A 94 -4.97 7.82 -6.74
N THR A 95 -5.03 8.81 -5.86
CA THR A 95 -4.30 8.82 -4.60
C THR A 95 -5.30 8.93 -3.47
N LEU A 96 -5.31 7.94 -2.58
CA LEU A 96 -6.06 7.95 -1.34
C LEU A 96 -5.11 8.36 -0.21
N ARG A 97 -5.37 9.48 0.43
CA ARG A 97 -4.71 9.87 1.68
C ARG A 97 -5.67 9.63 2.81
N ALA A 98 -5.27 8.89 3.84
CA ALA A 98 -6.09 8.70 5.02
C ALA A 98 -5.30 9.11 6.26
N ALA A 99 -5.98 9.82 7.15
CA ALA A 99 -5.52 10.18 8.47
C ALA A 99 -6.49 9.60 9.49
N PHE A 100 -5.96 9.10 10.58
CA PHE A 100 -6.71 8.45 11.64
C PHE A 100 -6.30 9.06 12.98
N GLU A 101 -7.27 9.30 13.84
CA GLU A 101 -7.09 9.73 15.22
C GLU A 101 -7.84 8.77 16.14
N PHE A 102 -7.20 8.43 17.25
CA PHE A 102 -7.74 7.53 18.26
C PHE A 102 -7.43 8.04 19.66
N ALA A 103 -8.30 7.73 20.63
CA ALA A 103 -8.09 8.17 22.00
C ALA A 103 -6.86 7.48 22.63
N ALA A 104 -5.97 8.26 23.23
CA ALA A 104 -4.75 7.79 23.90
C ALA A 104 -5.04 6.95 25.15
N ALA A 105 -6.21 7.15 25.78
CA ALA A 105 -6.67 6.38 26.95
C ALA A 105 -7.01 4.91 26.63
N TRP A 106 -6.86 4.49 25.38
CA TRP A 106 -7.00 3.10 25.02
C TRP A 106 -5.68 2.39 25.33
N ASP A 107 -5.54 1.89 26.57
CA ASP A 107 -4.33 1.26 27.10
C ASP A 107 -3.84 0.05 26.27
N GLU A 108 -4.73 -0.57 25.49
CA GLU A 108 -4.42 -1.65 24.54
C GLU A 108 -3.77 -1.13 23.25
N MET A 109 -3.87 0.17 23.00
CA MET A 109 -3.33 0.90 21.85
C MET A 109 -2.03 1.64 22.14
N ASP A 110 -1.20 1.11 23.05
CA ASP A 110 0.24 1.39 23.13
C ASP A 110 0.94 0.88 21.86
N GLN A 111 0.69 1.54 20.74
CA GLN A 111 0.81 0.95 19.41
C GLN A 111 1.34 1.95 18.38
N SER A 112 2.65 2.12 18.42
CA SER A 112 3.45 2.92 17.50
C SER A 112 3.19 2.68 15.99
N MET A 113 2.51 1.59 15.60
CA MET A 113 2.28 1.22 14.20
C MET A 113 0.94 0.51 14.00
N GLN A 114 0.19 0.94 12.99
CA GLN A 114 -1.09 0.36 12.56
C GLN A 114 -0.94 -0.21 11.14
N THR A 115 -1.52 -1.37 10.86
CA THR A 115 -1.61 -1.88 9.49
C THR A 115 -2.88 -1.35 8.85
N VAL A 116 -2.74 -0.70 7.69
CA VAL A 116 -3.87 -0.20 6.91
C VAL A 116 -3.95 -0.96 5.60
N LEU A 117 -5.07 -1.63 5.37
CA LEU A 117 -5.31 -2.43 4.18
C LEU A 117 -6.34 -1.73 3.29
N LEU A 118 -6.16 -1.90 1.98
CA LEU A 118 -7.12 -1.48 0.98
C LEU A 118 -7.49 -2.69 0.13
N ARG A 119 -8.79 -2.95 0.03
CA ARG A 119 -9.39 -4.03 -0.78
C ARG A 119 -10.33 -3.42 -1.80
N ARG A 120 -10.47 -4.02 -2.98
CA ARG A 120 -11.57 -3.65 -3.89
C ARG A 120 -12.88 -4.21 -3.31
N ALA A 121 -13.94 -3.41 -3.29
CA ALA A 121 -15.21 -3.85 -2.72
C ALA A 121 -15.81 -5.08 -3.44
N ALA A 122 -15.52 -5.23 -4.73
CA ALA A 122 -15.92 -6.38 -5.55
C ALA A 122 -15.04 -7.64 -5.33
N GLU A 123 -13.84 -7.48 -4.76
CA GLU A 123 -12.83 -8.54 -4.58
C GLU A 123 -12.37 -8.53 -3.12
N ARG A 124 -13.28 -8.82 -2.20
CA ARG A 124 -13.05 -8.64 -0.75
C ARG A 124 -11.87 -9.47 -0.23
N ASP A 125 -11.55 -10.58 -0.86
CA ASP A 125 -10.48 -11.46 -0.40
C ASP A 125 -9.07 -10.97 -0.80
N ASP A 126 -8.93 -10.09 -1.80
CA ASP A 126 -7.62 -9.64 -2.28
C ASP A 126 -7.26 -8.24 -1.76
N VAL A 127 -6.14 -8.16 -1.02
CA VAL A 127 -5.55 -6.89 -0.60
C VAL A 127 -4.86 -6.27 -1.81
N VAL A 128 -5.41 -5.17 -2.31
CA VAL A 128 -4.81 -4.46 -3.45
C VAL A 128 -3.65 -3.57 -3.03
N ALA A 129 -3.70 -3.05 -1.81
CA ALA A 129 -2.65 -2.22 -1.27
C ALA A 129 -2.60 -2.26 0.25
N ARG A 130 -1.40 -2.05 0.79
CA ARG A 130 -1.11 -2.08 2.22
C ARG A 130 -0.20 -0.93 2.60
N ASN A 131 -0.44 -0.32 3.75
CA ASN A 131 0.44 0.67 4.32
C ASN A 131 0.53 0.49 5.84
N PHE A 132 1.50 1.17 6.45
CA PHE A 132 1.65 1.25 7.89
C PHE A 132 1.54 2.70 8.33
N ALA A 133 0.65 2.97 9.29
CA ALA A 133 0.54 4.29 9.90
C ALA A 133 1.32 4.28 11.21
N TYR A 134 2.37 5.08 11.31
CA TYR A 134 3.03 5.31 12.60
C TYR A 134 2.23 6.33 13.39
N THR A 135 1.99 6.04 14.66
CA THR A 135 1.08 6.85 15.46
C THR A 135 1.86 7.84 16.31
N ARG A 136 1.63 9.13 16.11
CA ARG A 136 2.12 10.19 16.98
C ARG A 136 1.23 10.28 18.20
N HIS A 137 1.81 10.19 19.39
CA HIS A 137 1.10 10.32 20.65
C HIS A 137 1.02 11.79 21.06
N GLU A 138 -0.19 12.34 21.11
CA GLU A 138 -0.49 13.73 21.47
C GLU A 138 -1.73 13.74 22.38
N GLU A 139 -1.54 13.63 23.70
CA GLU A 139 -2.66 13.53 24.66
C GLU A 139 -3.77 14.58 24.39
N PRO A 140 -5.04 14.17 24.34
CA PRO A 140 -5.60 12.85 24.67
C PRO A 140 -5.75 11.91 23.45
N TRP A 141 -5.02 12.14 22.36
CA TRP A 141 -5.14 11.43 21.10
C TRP A 141 -3.82 10.80 20.66
N CYS A 142 -3.92 9.88 19.72
CA CYS A 142 -2.83 9.53 18.85
C CYS A 142 -3.31 9.63 17.41
N SER A 143 -2.41 9.96 16.50
CA SER A 143 -2.75 10.14 15.09
C SER A 143 -1.76 9.47 14.14
N GLY A 144 -2.24 8.95 13.03
CA GLY A 144 -1.42 8.36 11.98
C GLY A 144 -1.95 8.69 10.60
N ASP A 145 -1.06 8.76 9.61
CA ASP A 145 -1.43 9.01 8.22
C ASP A 145 -0.83 7.98 7.26
N VAL A 146 -1.55 7.71 6.18
CA VAL A 146 -1.14 6.79 5.10
C VAL A 146 -1.52 7.36 3.75
N THR A 147 -0.73 7.03 2.73
CA THR A 147 -1.04 7.35 1.34
C THR A 147 -0.99 6.09 0.49
N PHE A 148 -2.04 5.85 -0.28
CA PHE A 148 -2.07 4.83 -1.33
C PHE A 148 -2.11 5.53 -2.69
N THR A 149 -1.31 5.06 -3.64
CA THR A 149 -1.19 5.68 -4.98
C THR A 149 -1.32 4.67 -6.08
N GLY A 150 -1.61 5.15 -7.28
CA GLY A 150 -1.68 4.28 -8.45
C GLY A 150 -2.98 3.48 -8.52
N LEU A 151 -4.00 3.95 -7.80
CA LEU A 151 -5.29 3.27 -7.68
C LEU A 151 -6.17 3.63 -8.87
N GLU A 152 -6.93 2.66 -9.34
CA GLU A 152 -7.99 2.89 -10.32
C GLU A 152 -9.20 3.56 -9.65
N PRO A 153 -10.03 4.28 -10.42
CA PRO A 153 -11.36 4.63 -9.96
C PRO A 153 -12.16 3.36 -9.58
N GLY A 154 -12.89 3.41 -8.47
CA GLY A 154 -13.71 2.29 -8.02
C GLY A 154 -14.05 2.39 -6.54
N LEU A 155 -14.87 1.45 -6.07
CA LEU A 155 -15.23 1.31 -4.66
C LEU A 155 -14.23 0.40 -3.95
N TYR A 156 -13.69 0.88 -2.84
CA TYR A 156 -12.71 0.18 -2.02
C TYR A 156 -13.20 0.05 -0.59
N ILE A 157 -12.67 -0.94 0.12
CA ILE A 157 -12.81 -1.10 1.57
C ILE A 157 -11.46 -0.76 2.18
N LEU A 158 -11.43 0.26 3.03
CA LEU A 158 -10.28 0.68 3.82
C LEU A 158 -10.41 0.08 5.22
N GLU A 159 -9.40 -0.67 5.64
CA GLU A 159 -9.41 -1.38 6.91
C GLU A 159 -8.21 -0.96 7.76
N VAL A 160 -8.41 -0.84 9.07
CA VAL A 160 -7.33 -0.58 10.03
C VAL A 160 -7.27 -1.73 11.02
N TRP A 161 -6.06 -2.26 11.17
CA TRP A 161 -5.72 -3.40 12.00
C TRP A 161 -4.60 -2.98 12.97
N PRO A 162 -4.84 -3.04 14.29
CA PRO A 162 -3.81 -2.75 15.28
C PRO A 162 -2.76 -3.86 15.28
N PHE A 163 -1.48 -3.52 15.42
CA PHE A 163 -0.41 -4.52 15.22
C PHE A 163 -0.41 -5.64 16.28
N VAL A 164 -0.85 -5.33 17.50
CA VAL A 164 -0.93 -6.30 18.62
C VAL A 164 -2.27 -7.03 18.67
N GLU A 165 -3.29 -6.52 18.00
CA GLU A 165 -4.61 -7.14 17.99
C GLU A 165 -4.83 -7.82 16.64
N ALA A 166 -4.94 -9.15 16.64
CA ALA A 166 -5.24 -9.93 15.44
C ALA A 166 -6.71 -9.77 14.97
N HIS A 167 -7.33 -8.62 15.23
CA HIS A 167 -8.70 -8.32 14.79
C HIS A 167 -8.83 -6.92 14.19
N GLN A 168 -9.77 -6.79 13.27
CA GLN A 168 -10.11 -5.54 12.61
C GLN A 168 -10.77 -4.60 13.60
N VAL A 169 -10.24 -3.39 13.74
CA VAL A 169 -10.86 -2.37 14.60
C VAL A 169 -11.69 -1.38 13.80
N TRP A 170 -11.37 -1.17 12.53
CA TRP A 170 -12.12 -0.21 11.71
C TRP A 170 -12.18 -0.63 10.25
N THR A 171 -13.32 -0.36 9.62
CA THR A 171 -13.56 -0.62 8.20
C THR A 171 -14.47 0.42 7.60
N ARG A 172 -14.21 0.81 6.35
CA ARG A 172 -15.06 1.75 5.63
C ARG A 172 -14.98 1.60 4.12
N GLU A 173 -16.12 1.79 3.48
CA GLU A 173 -16.17 1.93 2.04
C GLU A 173 -15.73 3.35 1.60
N VAL A 174 -14.87 3.40 0.59
CA VAL A 174 -14.32 4.61 0.00
C VAL A 174 -14.49 4.56 -1.51
N ASP A 175 -15.27 5.50 -2.05
CA ASP A 175 -15.51 5.60 -3.49
C ASP A 175 -14.47 6.51 -4.16
N LEU A 176 -13.49 5.89 -4.84
CA LEU A 176 -12.45 6.60 -5.59
C LEU A 176 -12.90 7.06 -6.99
N THR A 177 -14.17 6.85 -7.35
CA THR A 177 -14.77 7.50 -8.53
C THR A 177 -15.06 8.98 -8.27
N LEU A 178 -15.34 9.33 -7.01
CA LEU A 178 -15.62 10.69 -6.57
C LEU A 178 -14.32 11.50 -6.40
N ALA A 179 -14.38 12.79 -6.71
CA ALA A 179 -13.30 13.72 -6.39
C ALA A 179 -13.47 14.19 -4.93
N ASP A 180 -12.39 14.12 -4.13
CA ASP A 180 -12.36 14.57 -2.74
C ASP A 180 -13.50 13.97 -1.86
N VAL A 181 -13.40 12.69 -1.52
CA VAL A 181 -14.27 12.11 -0.47
C VAL A 181 -13.70 12.44 0.89
N GLU A 182 -14.45 13.16 1.72
CA GLU A 182 -14.20 13.30 3.15
C GLU A 182 -14.99 12.24 3.90
N LEU A 183 -14.30 11.47 4.75
CA LEU A 183 -14.95 10.46 5.59
C LEU A 183 -15.31 11.11 6.91
N GLU A 184 -16.60 11.07 7.26
CA GLU A 184 -17.09 11.55 8.57
C GLU A 184 -16.49 10.76 9.73
N PRO A 185 -16.08 11.37 10.86
CA PRO A 185 -15.69 10.62 12.05
C PRO A 185 -16.76 9.60 12.48
N GLN A 186 -16.34 8.40 12.89
CA GLN A 186 -17.25 7.36 13.37
C GLN A 186 -16.73 6.82 14.69
N ALA A 187 -17.52 6.96 15.76
CA ALA A 187 -17.21 6.31 17.03
C ALA A 187 -17.39 4.79 16.90
N LEU A 188 -16.40 4.01 17.33
CA LEU A 188 -16.54 2.55 17.44
C LEU A 188 -17.37 2.17 18.67
N HIS A 189 -17.30 2.99 19.73
CA HIS A 189 -18.08 2.78 20.95
C HIS A 189 -18.30 4.11 21.72
N SER A 190 -19.18 4.10 22.72
CA SER A 190 -19.58 5.28 23.51
C SER A 190 -18.44 5.91 24.33
N ASP A 191 -17.37 5.17 24.57
CA ASP A 191 -16.15 5.55 25.29
C ASP A 191 -14.90 5.57 24.39
N ARG A 192 -15.03 5.20 23.11
CA ARG A 192 -13.92 5.02 22.16
C ARG A 192 -14.18 5.82 20.88
N VAL A 193 -13.68 7.06 20.84
CA VAL A 193 -13.84 7.96 19.70
C VAL A 193 -12.75 7.68 18.66
N TRP A 194 -13.18 7.32 17.46
CA TRP A 194 -12.34 7.26 16.26
C TRP A 194 -12.69 8.43 15.35
N ARG A 195 -11.68 9.14 14.85
CA ARG A 195 -11.85 10.10 13.76
C ARG A 195 -10.97 9.66 12.62
N ALA A 196 -11.58 9.29 11.51
CA ALA A 196 -10.86 8.95 10.30
C ALA A 196 -11.23 9.99 9.25
N ARG A 197 -10.24 10.67 8.71
CA ARG A 197 -10.41 11.53 7.54
C ARG A 197 -9.65 10.90 6.40
N ALA A 198 -10.35 10.43 5.37
CA ALA A 198 -9.70 10.22 4.08
C ALA A 198 -9.95 11.40 3.18
N ARG A 199 -9.04 11.59 2.24
CA ARG A 199 -9.15 12.51 1.11
C ARG A 199 -8.64 11.81 -0.13
N VAL A 200 -9.49 11.78 -1.15
CA VAL A 200 -9.09 11.33 -2.48
C VAL A 200 -8.52 12.53 -3.24
N ALA A 201 -7.20 12.55 -3.39
CA ALA A 201 -6.57 13.59 -4.19
C ALA A 201 -6.83 13.32 -5.68
N PRO A 202 -7.09 14.38 -6.50
CA PRO A 202 -7.06 14.23 -7.95
C PRO A 202 -5.65 13.78 -8.40
N PRO A 203 -5.52 13.22 -9.62
CA PRO A 203 -4.22 12.88 -10.19
C PRO A 203 -3.25 14.04 -10.02
N GLU A 204 -2.04 13.78 -9.49
CA GLU A 204 -1.03 14.83 -9.38
C GLU A 204 -0.82 15.46 -10.76
N LYS A 205 -1.21 16.73 -10.93
CA LYS A 205 -0.76 17.53 -12.08
C LYS A 205 0.72 17.80 -11.88
N ARG A 206 1.58 16.89 -12.31
CA ARG A 206 3.02 17.17 -12.32
C ARG A 206 3.32 18.25 -13.35
N GLY A 207 3.65 19.43 -12.83
CA GLY A 207 4.20 20.54 -13.61
C GLY A 207 5.49 20.09 -14.29
N ARG A 208 5.61 20.42 -15.57
CA ARG A 208 6.87 20.36 -16.32
C ARG A 208 7.94 21.14 -15.55
N ARG A 209 8.98 20.46 -15.07
CA ARG A 209 10.28 21.06 -14.79
C ARG A 209 11.34 20.16 -15.38
#